data_AF-A0A5J4S7L3-F1
#
_entry.id   AF-A0A5J4S7L3-F1
#
_cell.length_a   1.000
_cell.length_b   1.000
_cell.length_c   1.000
_cell.angle_alpha   90.00
_cell.angle_beta   90.00
_cell.angle_gamma   90.00
#
_symmetry.space_group_name_H-M   'P 1'
#
loop_
_entity.id
_entity.type
_entity.pdbx_description
1 polymer ?
#
loop_
_entity_poly.entity_id
_entity_poly.type
_entity_poly.pdbx_seq_one_letter_code
_entity_poly.pdbx_strand_id
1 'polypeptide(L)' 'MNIPCENNKDLIKKMLYRFKSLKTNKIYLVEIEHYEMNIYIIKFYPKNYRKSDDKFRILTGDYEVRRIVFT' A
#
# COMPACT_ATOMS: atom_id res chain seq x y z
N MET A 1 -10.87 16.06 8.70
CA MET A 1 -11.89 15.55 7.76
C MET A 1 -11.84 14.03 7.82
N ASN A 2 -12.87 13.41 8.40
CA ASN A 2 -13.03 11.95 8.36
C ASN A 2 -13.77 11.62 7.07
N ILE A 3 -13.12 10.91 6.16
CA ILE A 3 -13.79 10.37 4.98
C ILE A 3 -14.40 9.03 5.42
N PRO A 4 -15.73 8.88 5.42
CA PRO A 4 -16.36 7.63 5.81
C PRO A 4 -16.14 6.63 4.66
N CYS A 5 -15.34 5.59 4.90
CA CYS A 5 -15.24 4.43 4.01
C CYS A 5 -16.45 3.54 4.25
N GLU A 6 -17.59 3.90 3.68
CA GLU A 6 -18.79 3.07 3.73
C GLU A 6 -19.32 2.86 2.31
N ASN A 7 -19.23 1.60 1.86
CA ASN A 7 -19.70 1.05 0.59
C ASN A 7 -18.93 1.50 -0.67
N ASN A 8 -17.82 0.81 -0.98
CA ASN A 8 -17.02 0.99 -2.21
C ASN A 8 -17.79 0.53 -3.46
N LYS A 9 -18.84 1.24 -3.89
CA LYS A 9 -19.46 1.01 -5.21
C LYS A 9 -18.49 1.34 -6.37
N ASP A 10 -17.49 2.17 -6.11
CA ASP A 10 -16.60 2.71 -7.14
C ASP A 10 -15.27 1.93 -7.26
N LEU A 11 -15.08 0.84 -6.50
CA LEU A 11 -13.86 0.04 -6.57
C LEU A 11 -13.93 -0.93 -7.76
N ILE A 12 -13.07 -0.72 -8.74
CA ILE A 12 -12.96 -1.54 -9.95
C ILE A 12 -12.15 -2.81 -9.69
N LYS A 13 -10.95 -2.68 -9.09
CA LYS A 13 -10.03 -3.82 -8.94
C LYS A 13 -9.06 -3.66 -7.77
N LYS A 14 -8.69 -4.79 -7.17
CA LYS A 14 -7.57 -4.90 -6.23
C LYS A 14 -6.42 -5.69 -6.84
N MET A 15 -5.19 -5.24 -6.62
CA MET A 15 -3.97 -5.91 -7.06
C MET A 15 -2.98 -5.98 -5.92
N LEU A 16 -2.27 -7.11 -5.81
CA LEU A 16 -1.23 -7.33 -4.83
C LEU A 16 0.10 -7.60 -5.54
N TYR A 17 1.07 -6.72 -5.32
CA TYR A 17 2.42 -6.85 -5.84
C TYR A 17 3.41 -7.14 -4.73
N ARG A 18 4.54 -7.70 -5.12
CA ARG A 18 5.69 -7.94 -4.24
C ARG A 18 6.92 -7.28 -4.86
N PHE A 19 7.62 -6.46 -4.09
CA PHE A 19 8.94 -5.97 -4.48
C PHE A 19 9.97 -6.25 -3.37
N LYS A 20 11.23 -6.40 -3.76
CA LYS A 20 12.36 -6.55 -2.85
C LYS A 20 13.16 -5.25 -2.89
N SER A 21 13.35 -4.58 -1.75
CA SER A 21 14.24 -3.43 -1.65
C SER A 21 15.66 -3.90 -1.97
N LEU A 22 16.31 -3.22 -2.91
CA LEU A 22 17.71 -3.51 -3.26
C LEU A 22 18.67 -3.02 -2.17
N LYS A 23 18.28 -2.01 -1.38
CA LYS A 23 19.09 -1.42 -0.32
C LYS A 23 19.06 -2.27 0.96
N THR A 24 17.88 -2.69 1.41
CA THR A 24 17.72 -3.42 2.68
C THR A 24 17.47 -4.92 2.50
N ASN A 25 17.33 -5.41 1.26
CA ASN A 25 16.89 -6.77 0.94
C ASN A 25 15.50 -7.15 1.51
N LYS A 26 14.79 -6.22 2.14
CA LYS A 26 13.45 -6.42 2.70
C LYS A 26 12.44 -6.62 1.59
N ILE A 27 11.46 -7.48 1.84
CA ILE A 27 10.36 -7.73 0.92
C ILE A 27 9.17 -6.91 1.38
N TYR A 28 8.56 -6.20 0.45
CA TYR A 28 7.34 -5.43 0.67
C TYR A 28 6.20 -6.03 -0.15
N LEU A 29 5.00 -5.94 0.42
CA LEU A 29 3.74 -6.19 -0.25
C LEU A 29 3.10 -4.84 -0.57
N VAL A 30 2.59 -4.69 -1.79
CA VAL A 30 1.95 -3.46 -2.29
C VAL A 30 0.54 -3.81 -2.70
N GLU A 31 -0.42 -3.27 -1.97
CA GLU A 31 -1.85 -3.36 -2.27
C GLU A 31 -2.25 -2.12 -3.08
N ILE A 32 -2.79 -2.34 -4.27
CA ILE A 32 -3.30 -1.30 -5.16
C ILE A 32 -4.81 -1.47 -5.27
N GLU A 33 -5.53 -0.39 -5.01
CA GLU A 33 -6.98 -0.28 -5.20
C GLU A 33 -7.23 0.70 -6.35
N HIS A 34 -7.86 0.21 -7.43
CA HIS A 34 -8.27 1.01 -8.58
C HIS A 34 -9.75 1.35 -8.46
N TYR A 35 -10.06 2.65 -8.52
CA TYR A 35 -11.39 3.20 -8.44
C TYR A 35 -11.82 3.84 -9.76
N GLU A 36 -13.10 4.17 -9.89
CA GLU A 36 -13.61 4.99 -10.99
C GLU A 36 -12.82 6.29 -11.16
N MET A 37 -12.91 6.88 -12.36
CA MET A 37 -12.11 8.04 -12.78
C MET A 37 -10.58 7.81 -12.78
N ASN A 38 -10.13 6.55 -12.83
CA ASN A 38 -8.72 6.16 -12.79
C ASN A 38 -7.99 6.64 -11.52
N ILE A 39 -8.68 6.62 -10.37
CA ILE A 39 -8.07 6.93 -9.07
C ILE A 39 -7.40 5.66 -8.52
N TYR A 40 -6.15 5.78 -8.08
CA TYR A 40 -5.38 4.66 -7.53
C TYR A 40 -4.95 4.94 -6.09
N ILE A 41 -5.31 4.05 -5.17
CA ILE A 41 -4.78 4.04 -3.80
C ILE A 41 -3.69 2.98 -3.71
N ILE A 42 -2.49 3.39 -3.32
CA ILE A 42 -1.34 2.51 -3.15
C ILE A 42 -1.00 2.41 -1.66
N LYS A 43 -1.09 1.20 -1.11
CA LYS A 43 -0.73 0.88 0.28
C LYS A 43 0.40 -0.13 0.26
N PHE A 44 1.41 -0.01 1.12
CA PHE A 44 2.47 -1.00 1.18
C PHE A 44 3.02 -1.20 2.58
N TYR A 45 3.52 -2.40 2.84
CA TYR A 45 4.05 -2.82 4.14
C TYR A 45 5.08 -3.94 3.97
N PRO A 46 6.02 -4.11 4.91
CA PRO A 46 6.93 -5.25 4.89
C PRO A 46 6.17 -6.57 4.98
N LYS A 47 6.57 -7.57 4.18
CA LYS A 47 5.94 -8.90 4.13
C LYS A 47 5.82 -9.55 5.52
N ASN A 48 6.78 -9.29 6.41
CA ASN A 48 6.82 -9.85 7.76
C ASN A 48 5.64 -9.37 8.62
N TYR A 49 5.04 -8.22 8.31
CA TYR A 49 3.87 -7.67 9.00
C TYR A 49 2.54 -8.03 8.34
N ARG A 50 2.50 -8.97 7.38
CA ARG A 50 1.25 -9.31 6.65
C ARG A 50 0.07 -9.67 7.55
N LYS A 51 0.33 -10.28 8.71
CA LYS A 51 -0.68 -10.70 9.70
C LYS A 51 -0.96 -9.65 10.78
N SER A 52 -0.26 -8.52 10.76
CA SER A 52 -0.49 -7.43 11.72
C SER A 52 -1.61 -6.54 11.23
N ASP A 53 -2.53 -6.20 12.12
CA ASP A 53 -3.60 -5.24 11.83
C ASP A 53 -3.05 -3.81 11.60
N ASP A 54 -1.91 -3.50 12.22
CA ASP A 54 -1.22 -2.22 12.09
C ASP A 54 -0.21 -2.17 10.93
N LYS A 55 -0.21 -3.15 10.02
CA LYS A 55 0.82 -3.30 8.97
C LYS A 55 1.08 -2.04 8.14
N PHE A 56 0.07 -1.20 7.92
CA PHE A 56 0.19 0.07 7.18
C PHE A 56 0.66 1.26 8.04
N ARG A 57 0.54 1.15 9.36
CA ARG A 57 0.93 2.19 10.33
C ARG A 57 2.37 2.04 10.82
N ILE A 58 2.98 0.86 10.63
CA ILE A 58 4.34 0.58 11.09
C ILE A 58 5.36 1.44 10.32
N LEU A 59 6.00 2.35 11.05
CA LEU A 59 7.21 3.02 10.60
C LEU A 59 8.38 2.04 10.78
N THR A 60 9.02 1.68 9.67
CA THR A 60 10.05 0.64 9.69
C THR A 60 11.43 1.18 10.06
N GLY A 61 11.58 2.51 10.20
CA GLY A 61 12.86 3.16 10.56
C GLY A 61 13.98 2.96 9.53
N ASP A 62 13.67 2.45 8.34
CA ASP A 62 14.66 1.97 7.37
C ASP A 62 15.27 3.07 6.50
N TYR A 63 14.83 4.34 6.69
CA TYR A 63 15.20 5.47 5.82
C TYR A 63 15.05 5.15 4.33
N GLU A 64 14.08 4.30 4.00
CA GLU A 64 13.68 4.01 2.63
C GLU A 64 12.75 5.15 2.18
N VAL A 65 13.17 5.90 1.15
CA VAL A 65 12.34 6.96 0.58
C VAL A 65 11.10 6.32 -0.05
N ARG A 66 9.92 6.63 0.50
CA ARG A 66 8.63 6.18 -0.02
C ARG A 66 8.25 7.03 -1.23
N ARG A 67 8.70 6.66 -2.43
CA ARG A 67 8.26 7.35 -3.66
C ARG A 67 6.83 6.91 -3.99
N ILE A 68 5.87 7.75 -3.67
CA ILE A 68 4.50 7.62 -4.18
C ILE A 68 4.53 8.17 -5.61
N VAL A 69 4.52 7.29 -6.61
CA VAL A 69 4.41 7.70 -8.01
C VAL A 69 2.93 7.87 -8.33
N PHE A 70 2.53 9.10 -8.58
CA PHE A 70 1.30 9.47 -9.26
C PHE A 70 1.71 9.89 -10.67
N THR A 71 1.17 9.25 -11.70
CA THR A 71 1.39 9.58 -13.11
C THR A 71 0.05 9.72 -13.79
#